data_AF-A0A2P6NJJ1-F1
#
_entry.id   AF-A0A2P6NJJ1-F1
#
_cell.length_a   1.000
_cell.length_b   1.000
_cell.length_c   1.000
_cell.angle_alpha   90.00
_cell.angle_beta   90.00
_cell.angle_gamma   90.00
#
_symmetry.space_group_name_H-M   'P 1'
#
loop_
_entity.id
_entity.type
_entity.pdbx_description
1 polymer ?
#
loop_
_entity_poly.entity_id
_entity_poly.type
_entity_poly.pdbx_seq_one_letter_code
_entity_poly.pdbx_strand_id
1 'polypeptide(L)'
;MFTYFGFEKEGHAHLDFGKSLNADSRVNWLIVCDQASYHLEILNATHYTTDIDIKEDSTYFFLVANCGLLPFNYHISGRFQNRGGEHLSTQYVPLPTFYSSISPVWFLIVLAFTFNWLQHRKQSVALHKLMWSLPLAKGLFCVYNAYYWRVFSRYGRLETWQTITYHVSYVIVQLLMYSVLFLVSKGWGVTRSNLSTSEKKSLVVCVTALSAASTLYQINGGYFLFALVIMYVIAMKYVFSGLEHNLRSLSRQRQFLVQRQHARSHTHN
;
A
#
# COMPACT_ATOMS: atom_id res chain seq x y z
N MET A 1 19.66 24.88 -6.61
CA MET A 1 18.92 23.59 -6.59
C MET A 1 18.26 23.51 -5.22
N PHE A 2 16.96 23.28 -5.14
CA PHE A 2 16.22 23.20 -3.87
C PHE A 2 15.95 21.74 -3.54
N THR A 3 16.26 21.32 -2.32
CA THR A 3 15.97 19.97 -1.84
C THR A 3 15.07 20.09 -0.61
N TYR A 4 13.91 19.41 -0.63
CA TYR A 4 12.88 19.52 0.39
C TYR A 4 12.94 18.32 1.34
N PHE A 5 12.88 18.58 2.65
CA PHE A 5 12.73 17.57 3.70
C PHE A 5 11.67 18.05 4.67
N GLY A 6 10.56 17.32 4.84
CA GLY A 6 9.50 17.70 5.76
C GLY A 6 9.63 16.94 7.08
N PHE A 7 9.47 17.64 8.20
CA PHE A 7 9.28 17.04 9.53
C PHE A 7 7.88 17.33 10.02
N GLU A 8 7.36 16.41 10.83
CA GLU A 8 6.01 16.51 11.37
C GLU A 8 6.00 16.48 12.91
N LYS A 9 7.12 16.15 13.59
CA LYS A 9 7.27 16.19 15.07
C LYS A 9 8.71 16.35 15.59
N GLU A 10 8.84 16.58 16.90
CA GLU A 10 10.09 16.52 17.68
C GLU A 10 11.02 15.36 17.28
N GLY A 11 12.27 15.67 16.95
CA GLY A 11 13.23 14.71 16.43
C GLY A 11 14.68 15.19 16.48
N HIS A 12 15.59 14.30 16.14
CA HIS A 12 17.01 14.60 15.98
C HIS A 12 17.37 14.47 14.49
N ALA A 13 17.95 15.52 13.93
CA ALA A 13 18.49 15.51 12.58
C ALA A 13 20.01 15.65 12.64
N HIS A 14 20.72 14.60 12.23
CA HIS A 14 22.17 14.64 12.03
C HIS A 14 22.44 14.90 10.56
N LEU A 15 23.03 16.04 10.23
CA LEU A 15 23.36 16.42 8.87
C LEU A 15 24.86 16.44 8.69
N ASP A 16 25.32 15.75 7.65
CA ASP A 16 26.72 15.69 7.27
C ASP A 16 26.89 16.18 5.84
N PHE A 17 27.67 17.25 5.69
CA PHE A 17 27.91 17.97 4.46
C PHE A 17 29.36 17.78 4.03
N GLY A 18 29.56 17.05 2.93
CA GLY A 18 30.85 16.91 2.27
C GLY A 18 30.93 17.80 1.03
N LYS A 19 32.02 18.56 0.90
CA LYS A 19 32.34 19.38 -0.27
C LYS A 19 33.62 18.87 -0.91
N SER A 20 33.57 18.58 -2.21
CA SER A 20 34.78 18.35 -3.02
C SER A 20 35.19 19.67 -3.68
N LEU A 21 36.31 20.25 -3.24
CA LEU A 21 36.78 21.56 -3.68
C LEU A 21 37.51 21.48 -5.02
N ASN A 22 37.10 22.34 -5.97
CA ASN A 22 38.05 23.07 -6.82
C ASN A 22 38.35 24.42 -6.13
N ALA A 23 39.61 24.85 -6.21
CA ALA A 23 40.34 25.66 -5.22
C ALA A 23 39.87 27.09 -4.87
N ASP A 24 38.65 27.55 -5.23
CA ASP A 24 38.29 28.97 -5.03
C ASP A 24 36.81 29.29 -4.68
N SER A 25 36.01 28.32 -4.24
CA SER A 25 34.62 28.58 -3.82
C SER A 25 34.54 29.03 -2.35
N ARG A 26 34.40 30.35 -2.12
CA ARG A 26 34.65 30.98 -0.82
C ARG A 26 33.49 31.14 0.16
N VAL A 27 32.21 30.91 -0.20
CA VAL A 27 31.13 30.98 0.79
C VAL A 27 29.96 30.07 0.39
N ASN A 28 29.66 29.08 1.24
CA ASN A 28 28.45 28.26 1.15
C ASN A 28 27.59 28.53 2.39
N TRP A 29 26.28 28.72 2.22
CA TRP A 29 25.36 28.94 3.33
C TRP A 29 24.49 27.71 3.52
N LEU A 30 24.33 27.25 4.76
CA LEU A 30 23.24 26.37 5.18
C LEU A 30 22.21 27.23 5.91
N ILE A 31 21.01 27.31 5.37
CA ILE A 31 19.88 27.97 6.04
C ILE A 31 18.91 26.89 6.48
N VAL A 32 18.67 26.81 7.79
CA VAL A 32 17.61 26.01 8.38
C VAL A 32 16.47 26.96 8.75
N CYS A 33 15.34 26.86 8.07
CA CYS A 33 14.19 27.71 8.36
C CYS A 33 13.07 26.91 9.03
N ASP A 34 12.58 27.41 10.16
CA ASP A 34 11.28 27.13 10.76
C ASP A 34 10.31 28.29 10.40
N GLN A 35 8.99 28.09 10.52
CA GLN A 35 7.98 29.14 10.38
C GLN A 35 8.20 30.33 11.34
N ALA A 36 8.91 30.14 12.45
CA ALA A 36 9.16 31.17 13.47
C ALA A 36 10.62 31.62 13.61
N SER A 37 11.60 30.87 13.10
CA SER A 37 13.03 31.16 13.30
C SER A 37 13.89 30.66 12.13
N TYR A 38 14.99 31.34 11.84
CA TYR A 38 15.97 30.87 10.87
C TYR A 38 17.34 30.72 11.55
N HIS A 39 17.98 29.59 11.34
CA HIS A 39 19.39 29.37 11.72
C HIS A 39 20.22 29.47 10.44
N LEU A 40 21.05 30.51 10.36
CA LEU A 40 21.94 30.75 9.23
C LEU A 40 23.37 30.39 9.65
N GLU A 41 23.98 29.43 8.96
CA GLU A 41 25.35 29.02 9.26
C GLU A 41 26.23 29.04 8.01
N ILE A 42 27.42 29.63 8.18
CA ILE A 42 28.41 29.79 7.11
C ILE A 42 29.29 28.54 7.07
N LEU A 43 29.19 27.78 5.99
CA LEU A 43 29.98 26.58 5.74
C LEU A 43 31.34 26.98 5.13
N ASN A 44 32.33 27.26 5.99
CA ASN A 44 33.71 27.57 5.58
C ASN A 44 34.61 26.33 5.45
N ALA A 45 34.12 25.13 5.77
CA ALA A 45 34.89 23.89 5.78
C ALA A 45 34.57 22.97 4.58
N THR A 46 35.50 22.07 4.27
CA THR A 46 35.32 20.98 3.28
C THR A 46 34.38 19.89 3.78
N HIS A 47 34.28 19.72 5.09
CA HIS A 47 33.40 18.78 5.76
C HIS A 47 32.75 19.51 6.93
N TYR A 48 31.44 19.42 7.04
CA TYR A 48 30.70 20.09 8.09
C TYR A 48 29.58 19.18 8.57
N THR A 49 29.54 18.95 9.87
CA THR A 49 28.58 18.05 10.50
C THR A 49 27.87 18.82 11.61
N THR A 50 26.53 18.82 11.59
CA THR A 50 25.71 19.48 12.60
C THR A 50 24.59 18.56 13.08
N ASP A 51 24.35 18.61 14.37
CA ASP A 51 23.20 18.00 15.03
C ASP A 51 22.18 19.08 15.34
N ILE A 52 20.95 18.90 14.84
CA ILE A 52 19.85 19.83 15.06
C ILE A 52 18.78 19.09 15.85
N ASP A 53 18.55 19.58 17.07
CA ASP A 53 17.46 19.14 17.94
C ASP A 53 16.19 19.90 17.59
N ILE A 54 15.26 19.20 16.96
CA ILE A 54 13.94 19.72 16.59
C ILE A 54 13.04 19.56 17.81
N LYS A 55 12.70 20.69 18.45
CA LYS A 55 11.90 20.74 19.69
C LYS A 55 10.42 21.05 19.47
N GLU A 56 10.03 21.50 18.28
CA GLU A 56 8.64 21.86 17.96
C GLU A 56 8.16 21.14 16.70
N ASP A 57 6.85 20.88 16.63
CA ASP A 57 6.19 20.25 15.49
C ASP A 57 6.07 21.28 14.34
N SER A 58 7.18 21.51 13.61
CA SER A 58 7.23 22.46 12.50
C SER A 58 7.93 21.89 11.26
N THR A 59 7.66 22.49 10.10
CA THR A 59 8.29 22.11 8.84
C THR A 59 9.63 22.82 8.71
N TYR A 60 10.73 22.05 8.77
CA TYR A 60 12.07 22.59 8.60
C TYR A 60 12.51 22.55 7.14
N PHE A 61 13.05 23.65 6.64
CA PHE A 61 13.61 23.73 5.29
C PHE A 61 15.12 23.83 5.36
N PHE A 62 15.83 22.99 4.60
CA PHE A 62 17.28 23.09 4.41
C PHE A 62 17.59 23.70 3.05
N LEU A 63 18.19 24.89 3.06
CA LEU A 63 18.62 25.57 1.84
C LEU A 63 20.14 25.60 1.79
N VAL A 64 20.68 25.01 0.72
CA VAL A 64 22.10 25.10 0.39
C VAL A 64 22.26 26.05 -0.79
N ALA A 65 22.91 27.19 -0.54
CA ALA A 65 23.19 28.18 -1.57
C ALA A 65 24.70 28.30 -1.80
N ASN A 66 25.08 28.33 -3.08
CA ASN A 66 26.43 28.68 -3.53
C ASN A 66 26.40 30.09 -4.12
N CYS A 67 27.19 30.98 -3.55
CA CYS A 67 27.33 32.36 -4.02
C CYS A 67 28.52 32.55 -4.99
N GLY A 68 29.27 31.48 -5.31
CA GLY A 68 30.42 31.52 -6.22
C GLY A 68 30.06 31.27 -7.70
N LEU A 69 30.87 31.83 -8.59
CA LEU A 69 30.74 31.68 -10.06
C LEU A 69 31.18 30.30 -10.59
N LEU A 70 31.77 29.45 -9.74
CA LEU A 70 32.31 28.15 -10.14
C LEU A 70 31.36 26.99 -9.80
N PRO A 71 31.27 25.96 -10.65
CA PRO A 71 30.55 24.74 -10.34
C PRO A 71 31.20 24.01 -9.16
N PHE A 72 30.38 23.49 -8.25
CA PHE A 72 30.83 22.75 -7.07
C PHE A 72 30.04 21.45 -6.94
N ASN A 73 30.73 20.39 -6.48
CA ASN A 73 30.11 19.12 -6.14
C ASN A 73 29.93 19.07 -4.63
N TYR A 74 28.70 18.77 -4.20
CA TYR A 74 28.36 18.65 -2.78
C TYR A 74 27.65 17.32 -2.53
N HIS A 75 27.90 16.76 -1.35
CA HIS A 75 27.23 15.58 -0.84
C HIS A 75 26.56 15.95 0.48
N ILE A 76 25.24 15.68 0.58
CA ILE A 76 24.47 15.90 1.81
C ILE A 76 23.98 14.54 2.26
N SER A 77 24.37 14.13 3.46
CA SER A 77 23.81 12.96 4.14
C SER A 77 23.11 13.39 5.42
N GLY A 78 21.79 13.28 5.44
CA GLY A 78 20.98 13.43 6.64
C GLY A 78 20.60 12.08 7.24
N ARG A 79 20.67 11.97 8.57
CA ARG A 79 19.96 10.95 9.33
C ARG A 79 18.89 11.64 10.16
N PHE A 80 17.65 11.28 9.87
CA PHE A 80 16.47 11.79 10.57
C PHE A 80 15.93 10.70 11.47
N GLN A 81 15.75 11.02 12.75
CA GLN A 81 15.22 10.10 13.76
C GLN A 81 14.20 10.83 14.64
N ASN A 82 13.05 10.20 14.87
CA ASN A 82 12.12 10.63 15.90
C ASN A 82 12.65 10.23 17.29
N ARG A 83 12.10 10.82 18.35
CA ARG A 83 12.37 10.38 19.73
C ARG A 83 12.19 8.87 19.87
N GLY A 84 13.23 8.20 20.35
CA GLY A 84 13.30 6.73 20.44
C GLY A 84 14.12 6.04 19.36
N GLY A 85 14.74 6.79 18.43
CA GLY A 85 15.61 6.25 17.37
C GLY A 85 14.84 5.71 16.17
N GLU A 86 13.59 6.14 15.99
CA GLU A 86 12.70 5.70 14.92
C GLU A 86 12.91 6.50 13.64
N HIS A 87 13.14 5.83 12.51
CA HIS A 87 13.40 6.50 11.23
C HIS A 87 12.16 6.74 10.36
N LEU A 88 10.99 6.23 10.77
CA LEU A 88 9.74 6.41 10.04
C LEU A 88 9.19 7.82 10.24
N SER A 89 8.58 8.39 9.19
CA SER A 89 7.71 9.56 9.36
C SER A 89 6.59 9.24 10.34
N THR A 90 6.13 10.23 11.10
CA THR A 90 5.14 10.09 12.18
C THR A 90 3.88 9.31 11.76
N GLN A 91 3.35 9.60 10.58
CA GLN A 91 2.20 8.89 10.00
C GLN A 91 2.42 7.39 9.77
N TYR A 92 3.67 6.95 9.60
CA TYR A 92 4.04 5.56 9.31
C TYR A 92 4.52 4.78 10.54
N VAL A 93 4.82 5.46 11.66
CA VAL A 93 5.19 4.83 12.94
C VAL A 93 4.21 3.72 13.39
N PRO A 94 2.87 3.84 13.25
CA PRO A 94 1.97 2.78 13.70
C PRO A 94 1.88 1.57 12.75
N LEU A 95 2.38 1.67 11.50
CA LEU A 95 2.21 0.61 10.48
C LEU A 95 2.82 -0.74 10.87
N PRO A 96 4.06 -0.83 11.39
CA PRO A 96 4.63 -2.11 11.82
C PRO A 96 3.74 -2.86 12.81
N THR A 97 3.21 -2.14 13.80
CA THR A 97 2.33 -2.70 14.83
C THR A 97 0.97 -3.07 14.23
N PHE A 98 0.41 -2.21 13.38
CA PHE A 98 -0.85 -2.46 12.69
C PHE A 98 -0.80 -3.75 11.87
N TYR A 99 0.20 -3.89 10.98
CA TYR A 99 0.36 -5.10 10.15
C TYR A 99 0.65 -6.35 10.98
N SER A 100 1.42 -6.22 12.07
CA SER A 100 1.67 -7.34 12.98
C SER A 100 0.41 -7.80 13.73
N SER A 101 -0.49 -6.87 14.08
CA SER A 101 -1.73 -7.19 14.81
C SER A 101 -2.80 -7.81 13.92
N ILE A 102 -2.92 -7.38 12.66
CA ILE A 102 -3.92 -7.90 11.72
C ILE A 102 -3.49 -9.20 11.04
N SER A 103 -2.18 -9.46 10.95
CA SER A 103 -1.63 -10.69 10.37
C SER A 103 -2.23 -11.98 10.96
N PRO A 104 -2.27 -12.19 12.29
CA PRO A 104 -2.86 -13.40 12.88
C PRO A 104 -4.36 -13.52 12.56
N VAL A 105 -5.09 -12.41 12.44
CA VAL A 105 -6.51 -12.42 12.05
C VAL A 105 -6.70 -13.04 10.67
N TRP A 106 -5.84 -12.70 9.69
CA TRP A 106 -5.88 -13.32 8.38
C TRP A 106 -5.59 -14.82 8.42
N PHE A 107 -4.64 -15.26 9.24
CA PHE A 107 -4.34 -16.69 9.39
C PHE A 107 -5.48 -17.45 10.07
N LEU A 108 -6.16 -16.86 11.06
CA LEU A 108 -7.36 -17.44 11.66
C LEU A 108 -8.48 -17.62 10.62
N ILE A 109 -8.65 -16.65 9.71
CA ILE A 109 -9.59 -16.76 8.60
C ILE A 109 -9.18 -17.92 7.67
N VAL A 110 -7.88 -18.05 7.32
CA VAL A 110 -7.39 -19.19 6.52
C VAL A 110 -7.67 -20.52 7.21
N LEU A 111 -7.45 -20.63 8.51
CA LEU A 111 -7.74 -21.84 9.28
C LEU A 111 -9.24 -22.17 9.25
N ALA A 112 -10.11 -21.17 9.43
CA ALA A 112 -11.56 -21.35 9.35
C ALA A 112 -12.00 -21.84 7.96
N PHE A 113 -11.48 -21.23 6.88
CA PHE A 113 -11.76 -21.70 5.51
C PHE A 113 -11.19 -23.09 5.23
N THR A 114 -10.01 -23.40 5.76
CA THR A 114 -9.40 -24.72 5.62
C THR A 114 -10.25 -25.77 6.31
N PHE A 115 -10.69 -25.52 7.54
CA PHE A 115 -11.58 -26.41 8.27
C PHE A 115 -12.91 -26.63 7.54
N ASN A 116 -13.54 -25.54 7.06
CA ASN A 116 -14.76 -25.62 6.27
C ASN A 116 -14.58 -26.46 5.00
N TRP A 117 -13.47 -26.24 4.28
CA TRP A 117 -13.11 -27.01 3.09
C TRP A 117 -12.91 -28.49 3.39
N LEU A 118 -12.22 -28.83 4.50
CA LEU A 118 -11.99 -30.21 4.90
C LEU A 118 -13.30 -30.95 5.20
N GLN A 119 -14.29 -30.27 5.77
CA GLN A 119 -15.62 -30.83 6.02
C GLN A 119 -16.46 -30.99 4.72
N HIS A 120 -16.33 -30.06 3.77
CA HIS A 120 -17.17 -30.00 2.58
C HIS A 120 -16.43 -30.37 1.28
N ARG A 121 -15.33 -31.16 1.36
CA ARG A 121 -14.45 -31.46 0.20
C ARG A 121 -15.18 -31.97 -1.04
N LYS A 122 -16.29 -32.69 -0.86
CA LYS A 122 -17.10 -33.25 -1.96
C LYS A 122 -17.80 -32.18 -2.82
N GLN A 123 -17.91 -30.94 -2.33
CA GLN A 123 -18.57 -29.81 -3.00
C GLN A 123 -17.56 -28.75 -3.50
N SER A 124 -16.30 -29.13 -3.71
CA SER A 124 -15.22 -28.25 -4.15
C SER A 124 -15.53 -27.57 -5.49
N VAL A 125 -15.90 -26.29 -5.48
CA VAL A 125 -15.98 -25.45 -6.68
C VAL A 125 -14.73 -24.60 -6.83
N ALA A 126 -14.35 -24.22 -8.07
CA ALA A 126 -13.19 -23.38 -8.34
C ALA A 126 -13.19 -22.05 -7.55
N LEU A 127 -14.37 -21.49 -7.29
CA LEU A 127 -14.52 -20.29 -6.46
C LEU A 127 -14.04 -20.51 -5.01
N HIS A 128 -14.28 -21.67 -4.41
CA HIS A 128 -13.82 -21.95 -3.04
C HIS A 128 -12.30 -21.96 -2.93
N LYS A 129 -11.61 -22.51 -3.95
CA LYS A 129 -10.14 -22.47 -4.01
C LYS A 129 -9.61 -21.03 -4.09
N LEU A 130 -10.30 -20.18 -4.85
CA LEU A 130 -9.96 -18.77 -4.99
C LEU A 130 -10.28 -17.95 -3.72
N MET A 131 -11.39 -18.26 -3.04
CA MET A 131 -11.75 -17.64 -1.77
C MET A 131 -10.79 -18.03 -0.64
N TRP A 132 -10.21 -19.23 -0.69
CA TRP A 132 -9.17 -19.66 0.26
C TRP A 132 -7.81 -19.01 -0.01
N SER A 133 -7.44 -18.79 -1.29
CA SER A 133 -6.15 -18.19 -1.63
C SER A 133 -6.05 -16.69 -1.27
N LEU A 134 -7.17 -15.96 -1.28
CA LEU A 134 -7.23 -14.54 -0.94
C LEU A 134 -6.76 -14.21 0.49
N PRO A 135 -7.34 -14.80 1.57
CA PRO A 135 -6.91 -14.51 2.93
C PRO A 135 -5.48 -15.00 3.19
N LEU A 136 -5.03 -16.07 2.53
CA LEU A 136 -3.65 -16.52 2.60
C LEU A 136 -2.69 -15.48 2.01
N ALA A 137 -2.98 -14.97 0.81
CA ALA A 137 -2.19 -13.93 0.17
C ALA A 137 -2.18 -12.63 1.00
N LYS A 138 -3.33 -12.23 1.57
CA LYS A 138 -3.42 -11.06 2.48
C LYS A 138 -2.63 -11.26 3.77
N GLY A 139 -2.68 -12.45 4.37
CA GLY A 139 -1.90 -12.79 5.56
C GLY A 139 -0.41 -12.71 5.30
N LEU A 140 0.08 -13.34 4.23
CA LEU A 140 1.49 -13.27 3.81
C LEU A 140 1.93 -11.83 3.50
N PHE A 141 1.09 -11.07 2.81
CA PHE A 141 1.34 -9.65 2.55
C PHE A 141 1.45 -8.83 3.84
N CYS A 142 0.59 -9.07 4.83
CA CYS A 142 0.67 -8.39 6.12
C CYS A 142 1.95 -8.75 6.88
N VAL A 143 2.36 -10.02 6.89
CA VAL A 143 3.63 -10.43 7.51
C VAL A 143 4.82 -9.73 6.84
N TYR A 144 4.85 -9.74 5.51
CA TYR A 144 5.89 -9.08 4.74
C TYR A 144 5.92 -7.57 5.01
N ASN A 145 4.77 -6.91 5.06
CA ASN A 145 4.68 -5.49 5.38
C ASN A 145 5.13 -5.19 6.82
N ALA A 146 4.74 -6.02 7.80
CA ALA A 146 5.22 -5.86 9.16
C ALA A 146 6.75 -5.95 9.23
N TYR A 147 7.35 -6.90 8.50
CA TYR A 147 8.80 -6.99 8.39
C TYR A 147 9.42 -5.77 7.69
N TYR A 148 8.89 -5.39 6.52
CA TYR A 148 9.35 -4.25 5.73
C TYR A 148 9.35 -2.94 6.55
N TRP A 149 8.23 -2.63 7.20
CA TRP A 149 8.10 -1.41 7.99
C TRP A 149 8.97 -1.44 9.27
N ARG A 150 9.19 -2.61 9.90
CA ARG A 150 10.13 -2.74 11.02
C ARG A 150 11.58 -2.51 10.60
N VAL A 151 11.99 -3.06 9.45
CA VAL A 151 13.33 -2.82 8.91
C VAL A 151 13.50 -1.34 8.59
N PHE A 152 12.50 -0.72 7.97
CA PHE A 152 12.56 0.71 7.65
C PHE A 152 12.63 1.60 8.89
N SER A 153 11.82 1.29 9.91
CA SER A 153 11.87 1.88 11.25
C SER A 153 13.27 1.86 11.86
N ARG A 154 13.96 0.71 11.79
CA ARG A 154 15.25 0.50 12.47
C ARG A 154 16.45 1.05 11.73
N TYR A 155 16.48 0.99 10.41
CA TYR A 155 17.65 1.33 9.62
C TYR A 155 17.51 2.65 8.83
N GLY A 156 16.28 3.15 8.65
CA GLY A 156 15.99 4.37 7.88
C GLY A 156 16.36 4.33 6.40
N ARG A 157 16.87 3.18 5.93
CA ARG A 157 17.26 2.92 4.54
C ARG A 157 16.76 1.53 4.16
N LEU A 158 16.26 1.43 2.94
CA LEU A 158 15.78 0.19 2.36
C LEU A 158 16.63 -0.16 1.15
N GLU A 159 16.95 -1.43 1.02
CA GLU A 159 17.62 -1.94 -0.16
C GLU A 159 16.68 -1.85 -1.38
N THR A 160 17.24 -1.57 -2.56
CA THR A 160 16.45 -1.42 -3.81
C THR A 160 15.54 -2.64 -4.06
N TRP A 161 16.03 -3.84 -3.78
CA TRP A 161 15.26 -5.08 -3.89
C TRP A 161 14.02 -5.11 -2.97
N GLN A 162 14.14 -4.61 -1.74
CA GLN A 162 13.03 -4.58 -0.78
C GLN A 162 11.93 -3.64 -1.28
N THR A 163 12.29 -2.48 -1.81
CA THR A 163 11.35 -1.52 -2.41
C THR A 163 10.63 -2.11 -3.63
N ILE A 164 11.36 -2.78 -4.52
CA ILE A 164 10.75 -3.44 -5.70
C ILE A 164 9.77 -4.53 -5.26
N THR A 165 10.17 -5.37 -4.30
CA THR A 165 9.32 -6.46 -3.80
C THR A 165 8.06 -5.93 -3.11
N TYR A 166 8.17 -4.81 -2.39
CA TYR A 166 7.01 -4.14 -1.80
C TYR A 166 5.98 -3.71 -2.85
N HIS A 167 6.40 -3.04 -3.93
CA HIS A 167 5.48 -2.63 -4.99
C HIS A 167 4.91 -3.82 -5.78
N VAL A 168 5.74 -4.81 -6.10
CA VAL A 168 5.28 -6.02 -6.83
C VAL A 168 4.26 -6.81 -6.00
N SER A 169 4.56 -7.04 -4.71
CA SER A 169 3.63 -7.75 -3.82
C SER A 169 2.31 -6.99 -3.62
N TYR A 170 2.36 -5.66 -3.53
CA TYR A 170 1.16 -4.82 -3.48
C TYR A 170 0.28 -5.02 -4.72
N VAL A 171 0.86 -4.96 -5.93
CA VAL A 171 0.12 -5.15 -7.19
C VAL A 171 -0.48 -6.55 -7.28
N ILE A 172 0.28 -7.60 -6.94
CA ILE A 172 -0.19 -8.99 -6.98
C ILE A 172 -1.41 -9.18 -6.07
N VAL A 173 -1.34 -8.66 -4.85
CA VAL A 173 -2.44 -8.80 -3.87
C VAL A 173 -3.67 -8.00 -4.31
N GLN A 174 -3.50 -6.83 -4.91
CA GLN A 174 -4.61 -6.03 -5.44
C GLN A 174 -5.28 -6.73 -6.63
N LEU A 175 -4.50 -7.23 -7.59
CA LEU A 175 -5.02 -7.99 -8.73
C LEU A 175 -5.81 -9.20 -8.28
N LEU A 176 -5.31 -9.95 -7.31
CA LEU A 176 -6.03 -11.09 -6.74
C LEU A 176 -7.35 -10.65 -6.10
N MET A 177 -7.31 -9.63 -5.24
CA MET A 177 -8.49 -9.13 -4.53
C MET A 177 -9.58 -8.63 -5.49
N TYR A 178 -9.22 -7.82 -6.48
CA TYR A 178 -10.16 -7.34 -7.48
C TYR A 178 -10.69 -8.47 -8.37
N SER A 179 -9.83 -9.41 -8.76
CA SER A 179 -10.26 -10.59 -9.52
C SER A 179 -11.33 -11.37 -8.78
N VAL A 180 -11.13 -11.67 -7.48
CA VAL A 180 -12.14 -12.36 -6.66
C VAL A 180 -13.42 -11.55 -6.58
N LEU A 181 -13.33 -10.25 -6.28
CA LEU A 181 -14.49 -9.36 -6.14
C LEU A 181 -15.37 -9.36 -7.41
N PHE A 182 -14.75 -9.19 -8.57
CA PHE A 182 -15.46 -9.16 -9.84
C PHE A 182 -15.95 -10.55 -10.28
N LEU A 183 -15.22 -11.63 -10.00
CA LEU A 183 -15.67 -13.00 -10.27
C LEU A 183 -16.90 -13.38 -9.44
N VAL A 184 -16.92 -13.00 -8.16
CA VAL A 184 -18.08 -13.15 -7.27
C VAL A 184 -19.25 -12.32 -7.79
N SER A 185 -19.02 -11.07 -8.18
CA SER A 185 -20.05 -10.21 -8.78
C SER A 185 -20.67 -10.81 -10.04
N LYS A 186 -19.90 -11.53 -10.85
CA LYS A 186 -20.40 -12.25 -12.04
C LYS A 186 -21.05 -13.59 -11.72
N GLY A 187 -20.93 -14.10 -10.50
CA GLY A 187 -21.50 -15.40 -10.10
C GLY A 187 -20.73 -16.60 -10.65
N TRP A 188 -19.47 -16.40 -11.05
CA TRP A 188 -18.63 -17.48 -11.56
C TRP A 188 -18.37 -18.51 -10.47
N GLY A 189 -18.62 -19.78 -10.78
CA GLY A 189 -18.51 -20.88 -9.81
C GLY A 189 -19.70 -21.00 -8.84
N VAL A 190 -20.74 -20.16 -8.96
CA VAL A 190 -21.98 -20.31 -8.16
C VAL A 190 -23.19 -20.48 -9.07
N THR A 191 -23.49 -19.47 -9.89
CA THR A 191 -24.65 -19.50 -10.81
C THR A 191 -24.28 -20.08 -12.17
N ARG A 192 -23.03 -19.93 -12.60
CA ARG A 192 -22.52 -20.36 -13.90
C ARG A 192 -21.12 -20.97 -13.78
N SER A 193 -20.87 -22.06 -14.51
CA SER A 193 -19.56 -22.73 -14.54
C SER A 193 -18.53 -21.98 -15.38
N ASN A 194 -18.98 -21.34 -16.47
CA ASN A 194 -18.13 -20.63 -17.41
C ASN A 194 -18.67 -19.24 -17.76
N LEU A 195 -17.75 -18.29 -17.87
CA LEU A 195 -17.99 -16.94 -18.38
C LEU A 195 -17.74 -16.90 -19.89
N SER A 196 -18.50 -16.07 -20.60
CA SER A 196 -18.24 -15.82 -22.02
C SER A 196 -16.90 -15.13 -22.22
N THR A 197 -16.30 -15.29 -23.40
CA THR A 197 -15.02 -14.64 -23.75
C THR A 197 -15.10 -13.12 -23.65
N SER A 198 -16.26 -12.53 -23.99
CA SER A 198 -16.50 -11.08 -23.85
C SER A 198 -16.47 -10.63 -22.38
N GLU A 199 -17.13 -11.39 -21.49
CA GLU A 199 -17.14 -11.09 -20.05
C GLU A 199 -15.75 -11.25 -19.44
N LYS A 200 -14.99 -12.29 -19.82
CA LYS A 200 -13.61 -12.46 -19.37
C LYS A 200 -12.74 -11.28 -19.76
N LYS A 201 -12.87 -10.77 -20.99
CA LYS A 201 -12.14 -9.57 -21.45
C LYS A 201 -12.54 -8.34 -20.63
N SER A 202 -13.84 -8.11 -20.42
CA SER A 202 -14.33 -7.01 -19.59
C SER A 202 -13.80 -7.09 -18.14
N LEU A 203 -13.77 -8.28 -17.55
CA LEU A 203 -13.21 -8.50 -16.22
C LEU A 203 -11.73 -8.15 -16.15
N VAL A 204 -10.93 -8.62 -17.11
CA VAL A 204 -9.49 -8.30 -17.18
C VAL A 204 -9.30 -6.80 -17.27
N VAL A 205 -10.04 -6.10 -18.15
CA VAL A 205 -9.94 -4.64 -18.30
C VAL A 205 -10.31 -3.91 -17.01
N CYS A 206 -11.38 -4.29 -16.32
CA CYS A 206 -11.78 -3.66 -15.07
C CYS A 206 -10.75 -3.89 -13.95
N VAL A 207 -10.25 -5.13 -13.82
CA VAL A 207 -9.25 -5.49 -12.80
C VAL A 207 -7.92 -4.78 -13.05
N THR A 208 -7.44 -4.75 -14.29
CA THR A 208 -6.18 -4.08 -14.63
C THR A 208 -6.28 -2.57 -14.49
N ALA A 209 -7.39 -1.95 -14.94
CA ALA A 209 -7.61 -0.52 -14.78
C ALA A 209 -7.67 -0.11 -13.30
N LEU A 210 -8.38 -0.88 -12.46
CA LEU A 210 -8.48 -0.58 -11.03
C LEU A 210 -7.14 -0.80 -10.30
N SER A 211 -6.40 -1.84 -10.67
CA SER A 211 -5.05 -2.07 -10.15
C SER A 211 -4.08 -0.97 -10.57
N ALA A 212 -4.12 -0.53 -11.84
CA ALA A 212 -3.27 0.55 -12.33
C ALA A 212 -3.55 1.87 -11.60
N ALA A 213 -4.82 2.22 -11.43
CA ALA A 213 -5.22 3.41 -10.66
C ALA A 213 -4.72 3.33 -9.20
N SER A 214 -4.83 2.16 -8.56
CA SER A 214 -4.36 1.95 -7.18
C SER A 214 -2.85 2.13 -7.07
N THR A 215 -2.08 1.60 -8.03
CA THR A 215 -0.61 1.73 -8.07
C THR A 215 -0.18 3.17 -8.35
N LEU A 216 -0.87 3.87 -9.25
CA LEU A 216 -0.58 5.28 -9.54
C LEU A 216 -0.76 6.16 -8.31
N TYR A 217 -1.83 5.93 -7.54
CA TYR A 217 -2.04 6.57 -6.25
C TYR A 217 -0.95 6.22 -5.24
N GLN A 218 -0.53 4.95 -5.16
CA GLN A 218 0.53 4.54 -4.24
C GLN A 218 1.86 5.26 -4.52
N ILE A 219 2.21 5.45 -5.80
CA ILE A 219 3.50 6.05 -6.20
C ILE A 219 3.46 7.56 -6.10
N ASN A 220 2.38 8.19 -6.55
CA ASN A 220 2.32 9.66 -6.70
C ASN A 220 1.53 10.34 -5.57
N GLY A 221 0.93 9.57 -4.65
CA GLY A 221 0.14 10.10 -3.55
C GLY A 221 -1.14 10.82 -4.01
N GLY A 222 -1.38 11.98 -3.42
CA GLY A 222 -2.67 12.69 -3.47
C GLY A 222 -3.18 13.08 -4.87
N TYR A 223 -2.30 13.23 -5.86
CA TYR A 223 -2.69 13.68 -7.22
C TYR A 223 -3.72 12.76 -7.89
N PHE A 224 -3.68 11.45 -7.61
CA PHE A 224 -4.59 10.47 -8.20
C PHE A 224 -5.75 10.06 -7.30
N LEU A 225 -5.90 10.70 -6.13
CA LEU A 225 -6.92 10.32 -5.15
C LEU A 225 -8.33 10.44 -5.73
N PHE A 226 -8.68 11.56 -6.35
CA PHE A 226 -10.00 11.78 -6.93
C PHE A 226 -10.31 10.79 -8.06
N ALA A 227 -9.34 10.54 -8.94
CA ALA A 227 -9.48 9.56 -10.02
C ALA A 227 -9.70 8.14 -9.48
N LEU A 228 -8.94 7.75 -8.45
CA LEU A 228 -9.08 6.46 -7.78
C LEU A 228 -10.46 6.31 -7.14
N VAL A 229 -10.94 7.34 -6.43
CA VAL A 229 -12.27 7.35 -5.81
C VAL A 229 -13.38 7.19 -6.85
N ILE A 230 -13.33 7.96 -7.95
CA ILE A 230 -14.31 7.85 -9.03
C ILE A 230 -14.32 6.43 -9.63
N MET A 231 -13.13 5.87 -9.89
CA MET A 231 -12.99 4.51 -10.41
C MET A 231 -13.58 3.47 -9.45
N TYR A 232 -13.35 3.61 -8.13
CA TYR A 232 -13.97 2.73 -7.13
C TYR A 232 -15.48 2.86 -7.09
N VAL A 233 -16.05 4.08 -7.16
CA VAL A 233 -17.51 4.27 -7.17
C VAL A 233 -18.13 3.56 -8.37
N ILE A 234 -17.54 3.69 -9.56
CA ILE A 234 -17.99 2.99 -10.77
C ILE A 234 -17.86 1.47 -10.62
N ALA A 235 -16.70 0.99 -10.16
CA ALA A 235 -16.46 -0.43 -9.94
C ALA A 235 -17.43 -1.01 -8.90
N MET A 236 -17.70 -0.29 -7.82
CA MET A 236 -18.60 -0.70 -6.75
C MET A 236 -20.04 -0.80 -7.24
N LYS A 237 -20.51 0.18 -8.02
CA LYS A 237 -21.82 0.12 -8.68
C LYS A 237 -21.94 -1.12 -9.57
N TYR A 238 -20.91 -1.41 -10.35
CA TYR A 238 -20.87 -2.60 -11.20
C TYR A 238 -20.91 -3.89 -10.38
N VAL A 239 -20.08 -3.96 -9.33
CA VAL A 239 -19.96 -5.11 -8.45
C VAL A 239 -21.30 -5.42 -7.77
N PHE A 240 -21.94 -4.41 -7.19
CA PHE A 240 -23.23 -4.56 -6.51
C PHE A 240 -24.37 -4.91 -7.45
N SER A 241 -24.44 -4.27 -8.62
CA SER A 241 -25.47 -4.62 -9.62
C SER A 241 -25.36 -6.09 -10.05
N GLY A 242 -24.13 -6.58 -10.28
CA GLY A 242 -23.90 -8.00 -10.60
C GLY A 242 -24.23 -8.93 -9.44
N LEU A 243 -23.84 -8.56 -8.21
CA LEU A 243 -24.14 -9.35 -7.01
C LEU A 243 -25.65 -9.49 -6.79
N GLU A 244 -26.39 -8.39 -6.88
CA GLU A 244 -27.84 -8.39 -6.71
C GLU A 244 -28.54 -9.27 -7.76
N HIS A 245 -28.11 -9.17 -9.02
CA HIS A 245 -28.64 -10.02 -10.09
C HIS A 245 -28.41 -11.51 -9.81
N ASN A 246 -27.21 -11.86 -9.33
CA ASN A 246 -26.86 -13.24 -8.99
C ASN A 246 -27.60 -13.75 -7.75
N LEU A 247 -27.74 -12.93 -6.71
CA LEU A 247 -28.52 -13.28 -5.51
C LEU A 247 -29.99 -13.53 -5.83
N ARG A 248 -30.59 -12.70 -6.70
CA ARG A 248 -31.97 -12.92 -7.20
C ARG A 248 -32.08 -14.22 -7.99
N SER A 249 -31.10 -14.53 -8.84
CA SER A 249 -31.06 -15.79 -9.59
C SER A 249 -30.97 -17.02 -8.66
N LEU A 250 -30.09 -16.98 -7.67
CA LEU A 250 -29.94 -18.04 -6.68
C LEU A 250 -31.20 -18.25 -5.85
N SER A 251 -31.87 -17.16 -5.47
CA SER A 251 -33.14 -17.21 -4.75
C SER A 251 -34.22 -17.93 -5.55
N ARG A 252 -34.31 -17.66 -6.86
CA ARG A 252 -35.23 -18.36 -7.76
C ARG A 252 -34.90 -19.84 -7.90
N GLN A 253 -33.62 -20.19 -8.10
CA GLN A 253 -33.19 -21.59 -8.20
C GLN A 253 -33.52 -22.38 -6.93
N ARG A 254 -33.32 -21.78 -5.75
CA ARG A 254 -33.69 -22.40 -4.47
C ARG A 254 -35.20 -22.65 -4.37
N GLN A 255 -36.03 -21.68 -4.76
CA GLN A 255 -37.50 -21.84 -4.74
C GLN A 255 -37.96 -22.98 -5.68
N PHE A 256 -37.40 -23.07 -6.89
CA PHE A 256 -37.72 -24.18 -7.80
C PHE A 256 -37.33 -25.55 -7.24
N LEU A 257 -36.20 -25.65 -6.54
CA LEU A 257 -35.78 -26.90 -5.89
C LEU A 257 -36.70 -27.31 -4.74
N VAL A 258 -37.09 -26.35 -3.91
CA VAL A 258 -38.05 -26.58 -2.80
C VAL A 258 -39.41 -27.03 -3.35
N GLN A 259 -39.92 -26.36 -4.38
CA GLN A 259 -41.17 -26.78 -5.04
C GLN A 259 -41.08 -28.19 -5.63
N ARG A 260 -39.96 -28.55 -6.27
CA ARG A 260 -39.74 -29.90 -6.78
C ARG A 260 -39.68 -30.95 -5.67
N GLN A 261 -39.11 -30.62 -4.51
CA GLN A 261 -39.10 -31.52 -3.36
C GLN A 261 -40.52 -31.75 -2.84
N HIS A 262 -41.34 -30.70 -2.70
CA HIS A 262 -42.74 -30.83 -2.28
C HIS A 262 -43.60 -31.62 -3.29
N ALA A 263 -43.39 -31.42 -4.60
CA ALA A 263 -44.09 -32.20 -5.62
C ALA A 263 -43.75 -33.70 -5.54
N ARG A 264 -42.49 -34.06 -5.30
CA ARG A 264 -42.06 -35.45 -5.15
C ARG A 264 -42.59 -36.14 -3.89
N SER A 265 -42.80 -35.40 -2.79
CA SER A 265 -43.39 -35.99 -1.58
C SER A 265 -44.86 -36.33 -1.72
N HIS A 266 -45.60 -35.68 -2.62
CA HIS A 266 -47.02 -35.99 -2.86
C HIS A 266 -47.26 -37.19 -3.80
N THR A 267 -46.30 -37.53 -4.66
CA THR A 267 -46.42 -38.67 -5.60
C THR A 267 -46.07 -40.04 -4.98
N HIS A 268 -45.59 -40.09 -3.74
CA HIS A 268 -45.22 -41.33 -3.05
C HIS A 268 -46.20 -41.76 -1.94
N ASN A 269 -47.32 -41.04 -1.80
CA ASN A 269 -48.49 -41.43 -0.98
C ASN A 269 -49.64 -41.84 -1.92
#